data_AF-A0A1H3CF09-F1
#
_entry.id   AF-A0A1H3CF09-F1
#
_cell.length_a   1.000
_cell.length_b   1.000
_cell.length_c   1.000
_cell.angle_alpha   90.00
_cell.angle_beta   90.00
_cell.angle_gamma   90.00
#
_symmetry.space_group_name_H-M   'P 1'
#
loop_
_entity.id
_entity.type
_entity.pdbx_description
1 polymer ?
#
loop_
_entity_poly.entity_id
_entity_poly.type
_entity_poly.pdbx_seq_one_letter_code
_entity_poly.pdbx_strand_id
1 'polypeptide(L)'
;MSIPTRPAPPGLTLETPPCAMCSEETNASPDRTFDCEDCECSWSADNPEQPGEWWEPEAAQCRATRKPYSHHTQLDPEIRDQVFRCLLHEGHAGKWHYAEDIGWTGGKA
;
A
#
# COMPACT_ATOMS: atom_id res chain seq x y z
N MET A 1 19.08 -14.63 -50.75
CA MET A 1 17.71 -14.14 -50.50
C MET A 1 17.56 -14.03 -48.99
N SER A 2 17.39 -12.83 -48.45
CA SER A 2 17.27 -12.61 -47.00
C SER A 2 15.84 -12.95 -46.57
N ILE A 3 15.68 -13.82 -45.58
CA ILE A 3 14.37 -14.17 -45.01
C ILE A 3 13.83 -12.89 -44.35
N PRO A 4 12.62 -12.42 -44.70
CA PRO A 4 12.02 -11.28 -44.03
C PRO A 4 11.79 -11.60 -42.55
N THR A 5 12.44 -10.88 -41.65
CA THR A 5 12.30 -11.06 -40.20
C THR A 5 11.11 -10.25 -39.70
N ARG A 6 10.19 -10.88 -38.98
CA ARG A 6 9.09 -10.19 -38.31
C ARG A 6 9.67 -9.32 -37.19
N PRO A 7 9.31 -8.03 -37.09
CA PRO A 7 9.76 -7.19 -35.98
C PRO A 7 9.22 -7.73 -34.65
N ALA A 8 9.99 -7.53 -33.58
CA ALA A 8 9.54 -7.87 -32.24
C ALA A 8 8.24 -7.11 -31.91
N PRO A 9 7.29 -7.74 -31.21
CA PRO A 9 6.11 -7.03 -30.72
C PRO A 9 6.54 -5.92 -29.74
N PRO A 10 5.74 -4.85 -29.63
CA PRO A 10 5.96 -3.83 -28.60
C PRO A 10 5.85 -4.45 -27.20
N GLY A 11 6.51 -3.82 -26.23
CA GLY A 11 6.38 -4.20 -24.82
C GLY A 11 4.96 -3.96 -24.31
N LEU A 12 4.56 -4.72 -23.29
CA LEU A 12 3.29 -4.53 -22.59
C LEU A 12 3.50 -3.64 -21.36
N THR A 13 2.54 -2.78 -21.10
CA THR A 13 2.40 -2.10 -19.80
C THR A 13 1.47 -2.95 -18.94
N LEU A 14 1.92 -3.32 -17.74
CA LEU A 14 1.08 -3.97 -16.74
C LEU A 14 0.27 -2.89 -16.03
N GLU A 15 -1.05 -2.99 -16.09
CA GLU A 15 -1.92 -2.19 -15.22
C GLU A 15 -1.96 -2.85 -13.84
N THR A 16 -1.50 -2.13 -12.82
CA THR A 16 -1.48 -2.60 -11.44
C THR A 16 -2.71 -2.09 -10.69
N PRO A 17 -3.26 -2.88 -9.76
CA PRO A 17 -4.39 -2.42 -8.96
C PRO A 17 -3.96 -1.32 -7.98
N PRO A 18 -4.90 -0.48 -7.51
CA PRO A 18 -4.63 0.43 -6.41
C PRO A 18 -4.47 -0.35 -5.10
N CYS A 19 -3.61 0.16 -4.22
CA CYS A 19 -3.38 -0.34 -2.88
C CYS A 19 -4.68 -0.28 -2.07
N ALA A 20 -5.10 -1.40 -1.46
CA ALA A 20 -6.32 -1.43 -0.64
C ALA A 20 -6.24 -0.55 0.62
N MET A 21 -5.03 -0.12 0.99
CA MET A 21 -4.76 0.75 2.13
C MET A 21 -4.81 2.21 1.68
N CYS A 22 -3.81 2.69 0.95
CA CYS A 22 -3.68 4.10 0.59
C CYS A 22 -4.39 4.51 -0.70
N SER A 23 -4.89 3.55 -1.50
CA SER A 23 -5.49 3.76 -2.84
C SER A 23 -4.54 4.29 -3.92
N GLU A 24 -3.24 4.40 -3.64
CA GLU A 24 -2.21 4.71 -4.64
C GLU A 24 -1.88 3.49 -5.51
N GLU A 25 -1.29 3.71 -6.68
CA GLU A 25 -0.89 2.65 -7.61
C GLU A 25 0.15 1.71 -6.98
N THR A 26 -0.11 0.40 -7.04
CA THR A 26 0.87 -0.60 -6.58
C THR A 26 1.96 -0.86 -7.62
N ASN A 27 3.11 -1.35 -7.17
CA ASN A 27 4.19 -1.80 -8.05
C ASN A 27 3.99 -3.29 -8.39
N ALA A 28 4.19 -3.67 -9.65
CA ALA A 28 4.26 -5.09 -10.03
C ALA A 28 5.68 -5.61 -9.79
N SER A 29 5.81 -6.63 -8.93
CA SER A 29 7.09 -7.26 -8.64
C SER A 29 7.32 -8.51 -9.51
N PRO A 30 8.60 -8.88 -9.81
CA PRO A 30 8.93 -10.05 -10.63
C PRO A 30 8.42 -11.39 -10.08
N ASP A 31 8.12 -11.49 -8.80
CA ASP A 31 7.60 -12.67 -8.11
C ASP A 31 6.07 -12.80 -8.19
N ARG A 32 5.41 -11.98 -9.02
CA ARG A 32 3.96 -11.96 -9.21
C ARG A 32 3.21 -11.48 -7.96
N THR A 33 3.76 -10.46 -7.30
CA THR A 33 3.04 -9.68 -6.30
C THR A 33 2.75 -8.25 -6.78
N PHE A 34 1.76 -7.65 -6.15
CA PHE A 34 1.51 -6.22 -6.18
C PHE A 34 1.94 -5.65 -4.85
N ASP A 35 2.83 -4.67 -4.87
CA ASP A 35 3.52 -4.17 -3.69
C ASP A 35 3.21 -2.69 -3.47
N CYS A 36 3.00 -2.31 -2.22
CA CYS A 36 2.90 -0.91 -1.82
C CYS A 36 4.03 -0.59 -0.84
N GLU A 37 5.05 0.14 -1.31
CA GLU A 37 6.20 0.54 -0.48
C GLU A 37 5.79 1.48 0.65
N ASP A 38 4.86 2.40 0.41
CA ASP A 38 4.39 3.34 1.42
C ASP A 38 3.64 2.66 2.58
N CYS A 39 2.96 1.55 2.29
CA CYS A 39 2.20 0.79 3.28
C CYS A 39 2.95 -0.45 3.79
N GLU A 40 4.07 -0.81 3.17
CA GLU A 40 4.86 -2.02 3.51
C GLU A 40 4.01 -3.31 3.48
N CYS A 41 3.20 -3.45 2.42
CA CYS A 41 2.36 -4.62 2.20
C CYS A 41 2.33 -5.06 0.75
N SER A 42 1.91 -6.31 0.54
CA SER A 42 1.83 -6.94 -0.77
C SER A 42 0.58 -7.80 -0.95
N TRP A 43 0.19 -8.02 -2.20
CA TRP A 43 -0.90 -8.92 -2.60
C TRP A 43 -0.42 -9.89 -3.67
N SER A 44 -0.94 -11.11 -3.68
CA SER A 44 -0.67 -12.05 -4.76
C SER A 44 -1.37 -11.63 -6.05
N ALA A 45 -0.62 -11.47 -7.14
CA ALA A 45 -1.20 -11.25 -8.46
C ALA A 45 -1.89 -12.50 -9.02
N ASP A 46 -1.57 -13.68 -8.46
CA ASP A 46 -2.16 -14.97 -8.86
C ASP A 46 -3.47 -15.27 -8.15
N ASN A 47 -3.61 -14.76 -6.92
CA ASN A 47 -4.78 -14.98 -6.08
C ASN A 47 -5.28 -13.65 -5.49
N PRO A 48 -5.87 -12.76 -6.32
CA PRO A 48 -6.30 -11.43 -5.88
C PRO A 48 -7.45 -11.45 -4.86
N GLU A 49 -8.11 -12.60 -4.67
CA GLU A 49 -9.15 -12.76 -3.63
C GLU A 49 -8.57 -13.03 -2.23
N GLN A 50 -7.28 -13.36 -2.12
CA GLN A 50 -6.65 -13.55 -0.82
C GLN A 50 -6.27 -12.19 -0.20
N PRO A 51 -6.40 -12.03 1.13
CA PRO A 51 -5.88 -10.86 1.83
C PRO A 51 -4.40 -10.64 1.52
N GLY A 52 -4.00 -9.37 1.50
CA GLY A 52 -2.59 -9.01 1.42
C GLY A 52 -1.82 -9.35 2.69
N GLU A 53 -0.50 -9.34 2.57
CA GLU A 53 0.44 -9.60 3.65
C GLU A 53 1.25 -8.34 3.97
N TRP A 54 1.57 -8.15 5.25
CA TRP A 54 2.54 -7.12 5.66
C TRP A 54 3.95 -7.69 5.52
N TRP A 55 4.93 -6.86 5.14
CA TRP A 55 6.31 -7.31 5.01
C TRP A 55 6.94 -7.65 6.36
N GLU A 56 6.58 -6.90 7.40
CA GLU A 56 6.98 -7.17 8.78
C GLU A 56 5.74 -7.34 9.68
N PRO A 57 5.06 -8.50 9.64
CA PRO A 57 3.83 -8.72 10.40
C PRO A 57 4.06 -8.70 11.92
N GLU A 58 5.30 -8.92 12.37
CA GLU A 58 5.71 -8.90 13.77
C GLU A 58 6.37 -7.57 14.21
N ALA A 59 6.44 -6.56 13.32
CA ALA A 59 7.03 -5.28 13.66
C ALA A 59 6.40 -4.70 14.93
N ALA A 60 7.25 -4.21 15.84
CA ALA A 60 6.80 -3.70 17.13
C ALA A 60 5.80 -2.56 16.93
N GLN A 61 4.61 -2.67 17.51
CA GLN A 61 3.53 -1.70 17.30
C GLN A 61 3.38 -0.78 18.52
N CYS A 62 3.16 0.52 18.28
CA CYS A 62 2.87 1.52 19.30
C CYS A 62 1.49 1.28 19.95
N ARG A 63 1.23 1.82 21.14
CA ARG A 63 -0.10 1.75 21.78
C ARG A 63 -1.15 2.61 21.07
N ALA A 64 -0.71 3.62 20.31
CA ALA A 64 -1.59 4.50 19.54
C ALA A 64 -2.30 3.73 18.42
N THR A 65 -3.61 3.94 18.29
CA THR A 65 -4.42 3.40 17.20
C THR A 65 -5.10 4.53 16.44
N ARG A 66 -5.39 4.34 15.16
CA ARG A 66 -6.04 5.31 14.28
C ARG A 66 -7.06 4.62 13.38
N LYS A 67 -8.14 5.34 13.06
CA LYS A 67 -9.10 5.00 11.99
C LYS A 67 -9.02 6.05 10.87
N PRO A 68 -8.07 5.92 9.94
CA PRO A 68 -7.79 6.95 8.94
C PRO A 68 -9.00 7.25 8.05
N TYR A 69 -9.82 6.24 7.78
CA TYR A 69 -10.97 6.34 6.89
C TYR A 69 -12.30 6.58 7.60
N SER A 70 -12.31 6.81 8.92
CA SER A 70 -13.56 6.96 9.69
C SER A 70 -14.50 8.05 9.18
N HIS A 71 -13.99 9.04 8.44
CA HIS A 71 -14.77 10.13 7.85
C HIS A 71 -15.17 9.90 6.38
N HIS A 72 -14.67 8.85 5.73
CA HIS A 72 -14.92 8.54 4.32
C HIS A 72 -16.13 7.61 4.19
N THR A 73 -17.34 8.18 4.25
CA THR A 73 -18.62 7.44 4.24
C THR A 73 -18.90 6.69 2.93
N GLN A 74 -18.17 7.02 1.86
CA GLN A 74 -18.22 6.38 0.56
C GLN A 74 -17.44 5.07 0.47
N LEU A 75 -16.56 4.77 1.43
CA LEU A 75 -15.80 3.52 1.46
C LEU A 75 -16.64 2.39 2.07
N ASP A 76 -16.32 1.16 1.67
CA ASP A 76 -16.89 -0.03 2.28
C ASP A 76 -16.66 -0.01 3.80
N PRO A 77 -17.67 -0.36 4.63
CA PRO A 77 -17.53 -0.36 6.09
C PRO A 77 -16.32 -1.18 6.59
N GLU A 78 -15.98 -2.29 5.92
CA GLU A 78 -14.82 -3.12 6.29
C GLU A 78 -13.50 -2.38 6.11
N ILE A 79 -13.39 -1.50 5.11
CA ILE A 79 -12.20 -0.65 4.89
C ILE A 79 -12.27 0.57 5.83
N ARG A 80 -13.44 1.20 5.92
CA ARG A 80 -13.67 2.42 6.70
C ARG A 80 -13.40 2.22 8.18
N ASP A 81 -13.80 1.07 8.73
CA ASP A 81 -13.78 0.81 10.17
C ASP A 81 -12.47 0.14 10.63
N GLN A 82 -11.51 -0.12 9.71
CA GLN A 82 -10.19 -0.64 10.03
C GLN A 82 -9.44 0.26 11.02
N VAL A 83 -8.84 -0.40 12.02
CA VAL A 83 -8.04 0.23 13.05
C VAL A 83 -6.58 -0.09 12.78
N PHE A 84 -5.81 0.94 12.46
CA PHE A 84 -4.37 0.83 12.26
C PHE A 84 -3.64 1.14 13.54
N ARG A 85 -2.52 0.44 13.74
CA ARG A 85 -1.61 0.69 14.84
C ARG A 85 -0.28 1.12 14.25
N CYS A 86 0.26 2.22 14.75
CA CYS A 86 1.53 2.74 14.26
C CYS A 86 2.67 1.75 14.53
N LEU A 87 3.59 1.59 13.58
CA LEU A 87 4.84 0.86 13.78
C LEU A 87 5.82 1.70 14.62
N LEU A 88 6.58 1.04 15.49
CA LEU A 88 7.55 1.62 16.41
C LEU A 88 8.94 1.67 15.72
N HIS A 89 9.18 2.66 14.87
CA HIS A 89 10.51 2.93 14.31
C HIS A 89 11.35 3.84 15.22
N GLU A 90 12.67 3.89 15.00
CA GLU A 90 13.55 4.90 15.62
C GLU A 90 13.08 6.31 15.21
N GLY A 91 12.50 7.05 16.17
CA GLY A 91 11.83 8.34 15.94
C GLY A 91 10.39 8.37 16.45
N HIS A 92 9.75 7.20 16.58
CA HIS A 92 8.37 7.05 17.06
C HIS A 92 8.26 6.65 18.54
N ALA A 93 9.37 6.74 19.27
CA ALA A 93 9.44 6.47 20.70
C ALA A 93 9.22 7.75 21.52
N GLY A 94 7.97 8.17 21.72
CA GLY A 94 7.65 9.22 22.69
C GLY A 94 6.53 10.19 22.33
N LYS A 95 6.49 11.33 23.04
CA LYS A 95 5.45 12.37 23.05
C LYS A 95 5.13 13.06 21.71
N TRP A 96 5.72 12.62 20.61
CA TRP A 96 5.64 13.26 19.31
C TRP A 96 5.14 12.25 18.29
N HIS A 97 3.84 12.28 18.03
CA HIS A 97 3.28 11.72 16.81
C HIS A 97 3.43 12.84 15.76
N TYR A 98 4.52 12.84 15.00
CA TYR A 98 4.69 13.85 13.95
C TYR A 98 3.68 13.59 12.83
N ALA A 99 2.79 14.56 12.61
CA ALA A 99 1.73 14.48 11.62
C ALA A 99 2.24 14.69 10.18
N GLU A 100 3.51 15.05 9.99
CA GLU A 100 4.07 15.37 8.66
C GLU A 100 4.57 14.15 7.90
N ASP A 101 5.03 13.08 8.57
CA ASP A 101 5.50 11.84 7.91
C ASP A 101 4.35 10.93 7.39
N ILE A 102 3.10 11.37 7.57
CA ILE A 102 1.88 10.59 7.30
C ILE A 102 0.95 11.27 6.27
N GLY A 103 1.49 12.16 5.43
CA GLY A 103 0.75 12.78 4.33
C GLY A 103 -0.39 13.72 4.74
N TRP A 104 -0.45 14.16 6.01
CA TRP A 104 -1.49 15.06 6.49
C TRP A 104 -1.14 16.52 6.17
N THR A 105 -1.74 17.07 5.11
CA THR A 105 -1.67 18.51 4.75
C THR A 105 -2.97 19.26 5.04
N GLY A 106 -3.69 18.90 6.12
CA GLY A 106 -5.07 19.31 6.31
C GLY A 106 -5.45 19.76 7.72
N GLY A 107 -4.91 20.89 8.17
CA GLY A 107 -5.42 21.59 9.35
C GLY A 107 -4.62 22.84 9.70
N LYS A 108 -4.74 23.91 8.90
CA LYS A 108 -4.28 25.24 9.31
C LYS A 108 -5.17 25.81 10.42
N ALA A 109 -4.48 26.46 11.36
CA ALA A 109 -4.91 27.30 12.48
C ALA A 109 -5.31 26.56 13.77
#